data_AF-A0A352SA57-F1
#
_entry.id   AF-A0A352SA57-F1
#
_cell.length_a   1.000
_cell.length_b   1.000
_cell.length_c   1.000
_cell.angle_alpha   90.00
_cell.angle_beta   90.00
_cell.angle_gamma   90.00
#
_symmetry.space_group_name_H-M   'P 1'
#
loop_
_entity.id
_entity.type
_entity.pdbx_description
1 polymer ?
#
loop_
_entity_poly.entity_id
_entity_poly.type
_entity_poly.pdbx_seq_one_letter_code
_entity_poly.pdbx_strand_id
1 'polypeptide(L)' 'MAAYPFVPALREPQGSPIRELFKYLSDPEMISFAGGYPSAALFDVEGIGAASAQALRERPAECLQYGATEGTPA' A
#
# COMPACT_ATOMS: atom_id res chain seq x y z
N MET A 1 -19.81 -19.59 26.26
CA MET A 1 -19.47 -18.28 25.69
C MET A 1 -20.45 -18.05 24.54
N ALA A 2 -21.26 -16.99 24.57
CA ALA A 2 -22.23 -16.74 23.51
C ALA A 2 -21.49 -16.34 22.23
N ALA A 3 -21.78 -16.99 21.10
CA ALA A 3 -21.27 -16.59 19.81
C ALA A 3 -22.05 -15.35 19.34
N TYR A 4 -21.35 -14.23 19.14
CA TYR A 4 -21.94 -13.02 18.60
C TYR A 4 -21.94 -13.10 17.07
N PRO A 5 -23.10 -12.98 16.40
CA PRO A 5 -23.16 -13.01 14.95
C PRO A 5 -22.52 -11.74 14.36
N PHE A 6 -21.88 -11.87 13.20
CA PHE A 6 -21.44 -10.71 12.43
C PHE A 6 -22.64 -9.86 12.00
N VAL A 7 -22.44 -8.54 11.99
CA VAL A 7 -23.40 -7.60 11.41
C VAL A 7 -23.62 -7.92 9.92
N PRO A 8 -24.81 -7.69 9.34
CA PRO A 8 -25.12 -8.09 7.97
C PRO A 8 -24.09 -7.65 6.92
N ALA A 9 -23.53 -6.44 7.04
CA ALA A 9 -22.51 -5.91 6.13
C ALA A 9 -21.18 -6.70 6.14
N LEU A 10 -20.90 -7.45 7.21
CA LEU A 10 -19.67 -8.23 7.38
C LEU A 10 -19.92 -9.74 7.29
N ARG A 11 -21.12 -10.18 6.92
CA ARG A 11 -21.47 -11.61 6.83
C ARG A 11 -20.78 -12.29 5.66
N GLU A 12 -20.62 -11.58 4.54
CA GLU A 12 -20.06 -12.10 3.29
C GLU A 12 -19.14 -11.07 2.61
N PRO A 13 -17.99 -10.71 3.22
CA PRO A 13 -17.04 -9.83 2.57
C PRO A 13 -16.47 -10.51 1.32
N GLN A 14 -16.59 -9.87 0.16
CA GLN A 14 -15.98 -10.35 -1.07
C GLN A 14 -14.51 -9.93 -1.16
N GLY A 15 -13.65 -10.86 -1.58
CA GLY A 15 -12.27 -10.55 -1.93
C GLY A 15 -12.19 -9.67 -3.19
N SER A 16 -11.05 -9.02 -3.41
CA SER A 16 -10.79 -8.34 -4.68
C SER A 16 -10.33 -9.36 -5.71
N PRO A 17 -11.04 -9.56 -6.83
CA PRO A 17 -10.60 -10.48 -7.88
C PRO A 17 -9.22 -10.11 -8.45
N ILE A 18 -8.90 -8.81 -8.51
CA ILE A 18 -7.58 -8.32 -8.93
C ILE A 18 -6.50 -8.75 -7.92
N ARG A 19 -6.78 -8.71 -6.61
CA ARG A 19 -5.83 -9.19 -5.59
C ARG A 19 -5.58 -10.70 -5.71
N GLU A 20 -6.56 -11.48 -6.13
CA GLU A 20 -6.35 -12.92 -6.35
C GLU A 20 -5.41 -13.22 -7.51
N LEU A 21 -5.28 -12.32 -8.49
CA LEU A 21 -4.34 -12.47 -9.60
C LEU A 21 -2.88 -12.31 -9.16
N PHE A 22 -2.60 -11.66 -8.02
CA PHE A 22 -1.22 -11.47 -7.55
C PHE A 22 -0.45 -12.77 -7.36
N LYS A 23 -1.13 -13.87 -6.99
CA LYS A 23 -0.47 -15.17 -6.79
C LYS A 23 0.23 -15.70 -8.05
N TYR A 24 -0.18 -15.21 -9.22
CA TYR A 24 0.40 -15.61 -10.49
C TYR A 24 1.44 -14.59 -11.01
N LEU A 25 1.56 -13.40 -10.42
CA LEU A 25 2.56 -12.40 -10.84
C LEU A 25 4.00 -12.82 -10.52
N SER A 26 4.17 -13.75 -9.58
CA SER A 26 5.47 -14.32 -9.23
C SER A 26 5.83 -15.55 -10.05
N ASP A 27 4.93 -16.01 -10.94
CA ASP A 27 5.18 -17.13 -11.83
C ASP A 27 6.05 -16.65 -13.02
N PRO A 28 7.29 -17.16 -13.18
CA PRO A 28 8.17 -16.73 -14.26
C PRO A 28 7.69 -17.16 -15.65
N GLU A 29 6.78 -18.13 -15.77
CA GLU A 29 6.18 -18.55 -17.06
C GLU A 29 4.98 -17.67 -17.45
N MET A 30 4.50 -16.82 -16.54
CA MET A 30 3.33 -15.97 -16.78
C MET A 30 3.70 -14.61 -17.38
N ILE A 31 3.09 -14.29 -18.53
CA ILE A 31 3.10 -12.94 -19.10
C ILE A 31 1.84 -12.21 -18.63
N SER A 32 1.99 -11.25 -17.73
CA SER A 32 0.87 -10.49 -17.16
C SER A 32 0.57 -9.21 -17.94
N PHE A 33 -0.60 -9.16 -18.59
CA PHE A 33 -1.22 -7.91 -19.08
C PHE A 33 -2.27 -7.35 -18.11
N ALA A 34 -2.54 -8.06 -17.02
CA ALA A 34 -3.57 -7.70 -16.04
C ALA A 34 -3.08 -6.70 -14.98
N GLY A 35 -1.79 -6.34 -15.01
CA GLY A 35 -1.16 -5.54 -13.98
C GLY A 35 -1.11 -4.04 -14.29
N GLY A 36 -1.84 -3.24 -13.51
CA GLY A 36 -1.64 -1.79 -13.42
C GLY A 36 -0.43 -1.40 -12.55
N TYR A 37 0.62 -2.24 -12.53
CA TYR A 37 1.78 -2.04 -11.66
C TYR A 37 2.83 -1.22 -12.40
N PRO A 38 3.34 -0.13 -11.81
CA PRO A 38 4.48 0.56 -12.36
C PRO A 38 5.70 -0.37 -12.37
N SER A 39 6.54 -0.25 -13.40
CA SER A 39 7.80 -1.00 -13.46
C SER A 39 8.70 -0.57 -12.30
N ALA A 40 9.18 -1.54 -11.50
CA ALA A 40 10.09 -1.27 -10.39
C ALA A 40 11.42 -0.65 -10.85
N ALA A 41 11.83 -0.92 -12.10
CA ALA A 41 13.02 -0.32 -12.70
C ALA A 41 12.89 1.20 -12.94
N LEU A 42 11.67 1.75 -12.88
CA LEU A 42 11.41 3.18 -13.04
C LEU A 42 11.35 3.93 -11.70
N PHE A 43 11.51 3.25 -10.57
CA PHE A 43 11.54 3.92 -9.28
C PHE A 43 12.85 4.69 -9.08
N ASP A 44 12.75 5.98 -8.76
CA ASP A 44 13.89 6.82 -8.38
C ASP A 44 14.30 6.52 -6.93
N VAL A 45 14.97 5.38 -6.74
CA VAL A 45 15.39 4.91 -5.42
C VAL A 45 16.34 5.90 -4.75
N GLU A 46 17.24 6.53 -5.52
CA GLU A 46 18.20 7.49 -5.00
C GLU A 46 17.51 8.78 -4.54
N GLY A 47 16.66 9.37 -5.39
CA GLY A 47 15.93 10.59 -5.04
C GLY A 47 14.97 10.40 -3.88
N ILE A 48 14.26 9.27 -3.84
CA ILE A 48 13.40 8.91 -2.69
C ILE A 48 14.23 8.78 -1.41
N GLY A 49 15.40 8.14 -1.47
CA GLY A 49 16.32 8.02 -0.34
C GLY A 49 16.80 9.38 0.17
N ALA A 50 17.24 10.25 -0.74
CA ALA A 50 17.71 11.60 -0.41
C ALA A 50 16.60 12.46 0.22
N ALA A 51 15.40 12.46 -0.38
CA ALA A 51 14.24 13.19 0.11
C ALA A 51 13.79 12.70 1.50
N SER A 52 13.77 11.39 1.70
CA SER A 52 13.42 10.78 3.01
C SER A 52 14.41 11.19 4.10
N ALA A 53 15.71 11.15 3.80
CA ALA A 53 16.75 11.55 4.73
C ALA A 53 16.69 13.06 5.04
N GLN A 54 16.37 13.90 4.05
CA GLN A 54 16.16 15.32 4.26
C GLN A 54 14.96 15.60 5.17
N ALA A 55 13.81 14.99 4.88
CA ALA A 55 12.59 15.18 5.67
C ALA A 55 12.80 14.81 7.15
N LEU A 56 13.50 13.69 7.41
CA LEU A 56 13.83 13.26 8.77
C LEU A 56 14.81 14.19 9.49
N ARG A 57 15.74 14.83 8.77
CA ARG A 57 16.67 15.80 9.36
C ARG A 57 15.98 17.14 9.66
N GLU A 58 15.15 17.62 8.75
CA GLU A 58 14.59 18.97 8.81
C GLU A 58 13.29 19.04 9.62
N ARG A 59 12.45 18.00 9.55
CA ARG A 59 11.12 17.97 10.19
C ARG A 59 10.84 16.64 10.92
N PRO A 60 11.72 16.19 11.83
CA PRO A 60 11.62 14.87 12.47
C PRO A 60 10.30 14.66 13.25
N ALA A 61 9.82 15.70 13.94
CA ALA A 61 8.58 15.59 14.72
C ALA A 61 7.36 15.40 13.81
N GLU A 62 7.28 16.13 12.69
CA GLU A 62 6.18 15.98 11.72
C GLU A 62 6.22 14.61 11.02
N CYS A 63 7.41 14.06 10.78
CA CYS A 63 7.55 12.73 10.19
C CYS A 63 7.18 11.58 11.13
N LEU A 64 7.39 11.73 12.44
CA LEU A 64 7.33 10.62 13.39
C LEU A 64 6.18 10.71 14.40
N GLN A 65 5.48 11.84 14.48
CA GLN A 65 4.34 12.04 15.36
C GLN A 65 3.01 11.91 14.63
N TYR A 66 1.93 11.73 15.39
CA TYR A 66 0.56 11.86 14.87
C TYR A 66 0.37 13.14 14.06
N GLY A 67 -0.23 12.97 12.88
CA GLY A 67 -0.60 14.04 11.98
C GLY A 67 -2.12 14.27 11.93
N ALA A 68 -2.52 15.32 11.22
CA ALA A 68 -3.91 15.58 10.91
C ALA A 68 -4.50 14.49 10.00
N THR A 69 -5.79 14.20 10.14
CA THR A 69 -6.50 13.20 9.31
C THR A 69 -6.49 13.59 7.83
N GLU A 70 -6.49 14.88 7.55
CA GLU A 70 -6.45 15.47 6.21
C GLU A 70 -5.11 15.26 5.49
N GLY A 71 -4.05 14.90 6.22
CA GLY A 71 -2.69 14.75 5.71
C GLY A 71 -1.88 16.06 5.74
N THR A 72 -0.67 16.00 5.19
CA THR A 72 0.22 17.17 5.08
C THR A 72 -0.24 18.07 3.93
N PRO A 73 -0.33 19.41 4.12
CA PRO A 73 -0.64 20.33 3.03
C PRO A 73 0.36 20.21 1.86
N ALA A 74 -0.13 20.44 0.64
CA ALA A 74 0.66 20.43 -0.59
C ALA A 74 1.57 21.65 -0.72
#